data_AF-A0A3B9A6N9-F1
#
_entry.id   AF-A0A3B9A6N9-F1
#
_cell.length_a   1.000
_cell.length_b   1.000
_cell.length_c   1.000
_cell.angle_alpha   90.00
_cell.angle_beta   90.00
_cell.angle_gamma   90.00
#
_symmetry.space_group_name_H-M   'P 1'
#
loop_
_entity.id
_entity.type
_entity.pdbx_description
1 polymer ?
#
loop_
_entity_poly.entity_id
_entity_poly.type
_entity_poly.pdbx_seq_one_letter_code
_entity_poly.pdbx_strand_id
1 'polypeptide(L)' 'MYTGYYINNNYIYGSKMSGEFYIQNGYIFGPLNSGRYYIQNGYIYGPKDSGKFYIHNNHIYGPNLNLPWMSV' A
#
# COMPACT_ATOMS: atom_id res chain seq x y z
N MET A 1 -3.19 -13.10 0.61
CA MET A 1 -3.85 -13.20 -0.73
C MET A 1 -3.55 -11.96 -1.55
N TYR A 2 -3.70 -12.01 -2.87
CA TYR A 2 -3.54 -10.83 -3.74
C TYR A 2 -4.66 -9.83 -3.45
N THR A 3 -4.34 -8.54 -3.25
CA THR A 3 -5.34 -7.53 -2.90
C THR A 3 -6.03 -6.91 -4.11
N GLY A 4 -5.53 -7.15 -5.32
CA GLY A 4 -5.98 -6.43 -6.52
C GLY A 4 -5.21 -5.14 -6.77
N TYR A 5 -4.20 -4.83 -5.96
CA TYR A 5 -3.38 -3.63 -6.09
C TYR A 5 -1.95 -3.93 -6.52
N TYR A 6 -1.39 -3.06 -7.35
CA TYR A 6 -0.03 -3.18 -7.84
C TYR A 6 0.66 -1.81 -7.90
N ILE A 7 1.98 -1.85 -7.95
CA ILE A 7 2.84 -0.67 -7.98
C ILE A 7 3.42 -0.54 -9.40
N ASN A 8 3.29 0.64 -9.99
CA ASN A 8 3.93 0.98 -11.25
C ASN A 8 4.43 2.42 -11.20
N ASN A 9 5.69 2.66 -11.56
CA ASN A 9 6.32 3.98 -11.49
C ASN A 9 6.10 4.71 -10.14
N ASN A 10 6.21 3.95 -9.04
CA ASN A 10 5.94 4.39 -7.66
C ASN A 10 4.47 4.76 -7.34
N TYR A 11 3.55 4.71 -8.29
CA TYR A 11 2.12 4.87 -8.02
C TYR A 11 1.47 3.52 -7.74
N ILE A 12 0.43 3.55 -6.90
CA ILE A 12 -0.34 2.36 -6.51
C ILE A 12 -1.66 2.39 -7.26
N TYR A 13 -1.89 1.35 -8.06
CA TYR A 13 -3.08 1.18 -8.89
C TYR A 13 -3.91 -0.01 -8.39
N GLY A 14 -5.21 0.03 -8.62
CA GLY A 14 -6.15 -1.02 -8.23
C GLY A 14 -7.59 -0.66 -8.56
N SER A 15 -8.54 -1.39 -7.99
CA SER A 15 -9.97 -1.20 -8.29
C SER A 15 -10.59 0.06 -7.68
N LYS A 16 -9.99 0.62 -6.63
CA LYS A 16 -10.43 1.87 -5.99
C LYS A 16 -9.23 2.80 -5.78
N MET A 17 -9.44 4.11 -5.95
CA MET A 17 -8.43 5.16 -5.75
C MET A 17 -7.14 4.88 -6.56
N SER A 18 -7.32 4.39 -7.78
CA SER A 18 -6.23 3.94 -8.64
C SER A 18 -5.36 5.12 -9.06
N GLY A 19 -4.06 5.06 -8.75
CA GLY A 19 -3.11 6.14 -9.05
C GLY A 19 -3.15 7.32 -8.09
N GLU A 20 -4.02 7.30 -7.07
CA GLU A 20 -4.10 8.38 -6.07
C GLU A 20 -3.06 8.27 -4.96
N PHE A 21 -2.54 7.06 -4.73
CA PHE A 21 -1.48 6.80 -3.78
C PHE A 21 -0.15 6.60 -4.49
N TYR A 22 0.93 7.08 -3.87
CA TYR A 22 2.28 6.96 -4.40
C TYR A 22 3.31 6.72 -3.29
N ILE A 23 4.45 6.17 -3.67
CA ILE A 23 5.56 5.84 -2.78
C ILE A 23 6.67 6.85 -2.99
N GLN A 24 7.10 7.51 -1.91
CA GLN A 24 8.24 8.41 -1.92
C GLN A 24 9.11 8.12 -0.70
N ASN A 25 10.41 7.90 -0.93
CA ASN A 25 11.38 7.56 0.13
C ASN A 25 10.94 6.38 1.02
N GLY A 26 10.23 5.40 0.43
CA GLY A 26 9.69 4.24 1.16
C GLY A 26 8.39 4.49 1.92
N TYR A 27 7.90 5.72 1.99
CA TYR A 27 6.61 6.06 2.62
C TYR A 27 5.50 6.14 1.58
N ILE A 28 4.28 5.77 1.99
CA ILE A 28 3.08 5.82 1.15
C ILE A 28 2.34 7.13 1.43
N PHE A 29 2.16 7.91 0.37
CA PHE A 29 1.44 9.19 0.38
C PHE A 29 0.19 9.09 -0.46
N GLY A 30 -0.79 9.95 -0.18
CA GLY A 30 -2.04 10.04 -0.92
C GLY A 30 -3.09 10.84 -0.16
N PRO A 31 -4.36 10.79 -0.60
CA PRO A 31 -5.44 11.59 0.00
C PRO A 31 -5.84 11.15 1.42
N LEU A 32 -5.55 9.90 1.81
CA LEU A 32 -5.87 9.35 3.14
C LEU A 32 -4.61 8.81 3.82
N ASN A 33 -4.45 9.06 5.13
CA ASN A 33 -3.35 8.56 5.94
C ASN A 33 -1.94 8.82 5.35
N SER A 34 -1.78 9.94 4.63
CA SER A 34 -0.55 10.30 3.91
C SER A 34 0.68 10.26 4.81
N GLY A 35 1.73 9.56 4.39
CA GLY A 35 3.00 9.44 5.11
C GLY A 35 2.97 8.57 6.38
N ARG A 36 1.83 7.98 6.74
CA ARG A 36 1.71 7.15 7.95
C ARG A 36 2.13 5.70 7.75
N TYR A 37 2.13 5.24 6.51
CA TYR A 37 2.51 3.88 6.15
C TYR A 37 3.82 3.89 5.38
N TYR A 38 4.62 2.84 5.55
CA TYR A 38 5.93 2.72 4.92
C TYR A 38 6.23 1.28 4.55
N ILE A 39 7.16 1.13 3.61
CA ILE A 39 7.62 -0.15 3.07
C ILE A 39 9.03 -0.39 3.59
N GLN A 40 9.24 -1.55 4.22
CA GLN A 40 10.55 -2.00 4.67
C GLN A 40 10.69 -3.49 4.38
N ASN A 41 11.78 -3.88 3.71
CA ASN A 41 12.07 -5.26 3.33
C ASN A 41 10.90 -5.97 2.60
N GLY A 42 10.15 -5.22 1.78
CA GLY A 42 8.99 -5.73 1.04
C GLY A 42 7.71 -5.86 1.86
N TYR A 43 7.73 -5.56 3.16
CA TYR A 43 6.54 -5.53 4.02
C TYR A 43 6.06 -4.10 4.24
N ILE A 44 4.76 -3.93 4.42
CA ILE A 44 4.13 -2.63 4.68
C ILE A 44 3.81 -2.52 6.17
N TYR A 45 4.27 -1.45 6.78
CA TYR A 45 4.11 -1.13 8.18
C TYR A 45 3.35 0.18 8.36
N GLY A 46 2.70 0.33 9.52
CA GLY A 46 1.93 1.52 9.84
C GLY A 46 1.03 1.34 11.08
N PRO A 47 0.12 2.28 11.33
CA PRO A 47 -0.72 2.28 12.52
C PRO A 47 -1.73 1.12 12.61
N LYS A 48 -2.22 0.63 11.46
CA LYS A 48 -3.13 -0.51 11.35
C LYS A 48 -2.49 -1.60 10.49
N ASP A 49 -2.70 -2.86 10.87
CA ASP A 49 -2.23 -4.05 10.13
C ASP A 49 -0.72 -4.05 9.76
N SER A 50 0.09 -3.47 10.64
CA SER A 50 1.55 -3.38 10.49
C SER A 50 2.18 -4.75 10.23
N GLY A 51 2.97 -4.86 9.16
CA GLY A 51 3.69 -6.08 8.78
C GLY A 51 2.82 -7.19 8.19
N LYS A 52 1.49 -7.01 8.09
CA LYS A 52 0.59 -8.03 7.53
C LYS A 52 0.48 -7.98 6.01
N PHE A 53 0.72 -6.82 5.43
CA PHE A 53 0.72 -6.62 3.98
C PHE A 53 2.16 -6.67 3.46
N TYR A 54 2.34 -7.19 2.25
CA TYR A 54 3.65 -7.34 1.62
C TYR A 54 3.57 -7.16 0.11
N ILE A 55 4.70 -6.87 -0.50
CA ILE A 55 4.88 -6.64 -1.93
C ILE A 55 5.66 -7.80 -2.51
N HIS A 56 5.14 -8.40 -3.58
CA HIS A 56 5.84 -9.42 -4.34
C HIS A 56 5.59 -9.21 -5.84
N ASN A 57 6.66 -9.14 -6.64
CA ASN A 57 6.59 -8.82 -8.07
C ASN A 57 5.74 -7.58 -8.36
N ASN A 58 5.92 -6.50 -7.60
CA ASN A 58 5.14 -5.25 -7.66
C ASN A 58 3.64 -5.38 -7.35
N HIS A 59 3.15 -6.54 -6.93
CA HIS A 59 1.76 -6.73 -6.52
C HIS A 59 1.68 -6.73 -4.99
N ILE A 60 0.61 -6.16 -4.46
CA ILE A 60 0.37 -6.07 -3.01
C ILE A 60 -0.48 -7.26 -2.58
N TYR A 61 -0.03 -7.91 -1.51
CA TYR A 61 -0.70 -9.04 -0.89
C TYR A 61 -0.94 -8.74 0.58
N GLY A 62 -1.97 -9.36 1.15
CA GLY A 62 -2.28 -9.20 2.57
C GLY A 62 -3.43 -10.07 3.05
N PRO A 63 -3.89 -9.85 4.29
CA PRO A 63 -4.99 -10.58 4.90
C PRO A 63 -6.37 -10.09 4.45
N ASN A 64 -6.48 -8.95 3.76
CA ASN A 64 -7.72 -8.36 3.28
C ASN A 64 -7.52 -7.69 1.91
N LEU A 65 -8.61 -7.47 1.16
CA LEU A 65 -8.55 -6.75 -0.13
C LEU A 65 -8.34 -5.25 0.03
N ASN A 66 -8.86 -4.65 1.10
CA ASN A 66 -8.67 -3.22 1.37
C ASN A 66 -7.28 -2.97 1.95
N LEU A 67 -6.55 -2.00 1.39
CA LEU A 67 -5.26 -1.58 1.91
C LEU A 67 -5.45 -0.74 3.19
N PRO A 68 -4.56 -0.86 4.19
CA PRO A 68 -4.80 -0.32 5.53
C PRO A 68 -4.82 1.22 5.59
N TRP A 69 -4.28 1.91 4.58
CA TRP A 69 -4.31 3.37 4.48
C TRP A 69 -5.55 3.94 3.78
N MET A 70 -6.35 3.10 3.12
CA MET A 70 -7.54 3.52 2.35
C MET A 70 -8.79 3.75 3.21
N SER A 71 -8.67 3.66 4.53
CA SER A 71 -9.78 3.89 5.46
C SER A 71 -9.30 4.75 6.62
N VAL A 72 -10.20 5.55 7.17
CA VAL A 72 -9.93 6.42 8.33
C VAL A 72 -9.84 5.58 9.61
#